data_AF-A0A837TZL1-F1
#
_entry.id   AF-A0A837TZL1-F1
#
_cell.length_a   1.000
_cell.length_b   1.000
_cell.length_c   1.000
_cell.angle_alpha   90.00
_cell.angle_beta   90.00
_cell.angle_gamma   90.00
#
_symmetry.space_group_name_H-M   'P 1'
#
loop_
_entity.id
_entity.type
_entity.pdbx_description
1 polymer ?
#
loop_
_entity_poly.entity_id
_entity_poly.type
_entity_poly.pdbx_seq_one_letter_code
_entity_poly.pdbx_strand_id
1 'polypeptide(L)'
;MNTYTSNPAPIDPTGGFAGNTVTPFDYGTCPCHAAVQRSRDLVSVQRAATLAQSDQTAVAVNRSSNIVWTGKAADLFRSRLSRTAQYSASLAQDMETTHRLAWGSS
;
A
#
# COMPACT_ATOMS: atom_id res chain seq x y z
N MET A 1 19.52 19.27 -22.57
CA MET A 1 18.57 18.70 -23.55
C MET A 1 19.20 17.41 -24.04
N ASN A 2 18.76 16.24 -23.54
CA ASN A 2 19.34 14.97 -23.95
C ASN A 2 18.52 14.40 -25.12
N THR A 3 19.15 14.31 -26.28
CA THR A 3 18.60 13.74 -27.51
C THR A 3 18.62 12.21 -27.41
N TYR A 4 17.44 11.59 -27.40
CA TYR A 4 17.29 10.14 -27.56
C TYR A 4 17.05 9.85 -29.04
N THR A 5 18.07 9.43 -29.77
CA THR A 5 17.90 8.77 -31.08
C THR A 5 17.91 7.27 -30.85
N SER A 6 16.76 6.70 -30.49
CA SER A 6 16.53 5.26 -30.60
C SER A 6 15.91 4.98 -31.96
N ASN A 7 16.71 4.51 -32.91
CA ASN A 7 16.14 3.85 -34.08
C ASN A 7 15.79 2.42 -33.63
N PRO A 8 14.51 2.00 -33.59
CA PRO A 8 14.21 0.62 -33.23
C PRO A 8 14.73 -0.29 -34.36
N ALA A 9 15.53 -1.30 -34.00
CA ALA A 9 15.89 -2.34 -34.95
C ALA A 9 14.61 -3.07 -35.42
N PRO A 10 14.50 -3.46 -36.70
CA PRO A 10 13.35 -4.20 -37.19
C PRO A 10 13.14 -5.49 -36.38
N ILE A 11 11.94 -5.67 -35.84
CA ILE A 11 11.57 -6.93 -35.18
C ILE A 11 11.25 -7.93 -36.29
N ASP A 12 12.11 -8.92 -36.49
CA ASP A 12 11.81 -10.07 -37.35
C ASP A 12 10.84 -11.00 -36.59
N PRO A 13 9.58 -11.14 -37.02
CA PRO A 13 8.58 -11.97 -36.34
C PRO A 13 8.83 -13.48 -36.51
N THR A 14 9.86 -13.88 -37.27
CA THR A 14 10.14 -15.27 -37.65
C THR A 14 11.49 -15.78 -37.13
N GLY A 15 12.35 -14.92 -36.58
CA GLY A 15 13.72 -15.26 -36.19
C GLY A 15 13.91 -16.10 -34.92
N GLY A 16 12.84 -16.66 -34.33
CA GLY A 16 12.87 -17.33 -33.02
C GLY A 16 12.74 -18.85 -33.02
N PHE A 17 12.56 -19.51 -34.16
CA PHE A 17 12.33 -20.96 -34.23
C PHE A 17 13.59 -21.75 -34.62
N ALA A 18 14.61 -21.70 -33.77
CA ALA A 18 15.71 -22.65 -33.82
C ALA A 18 16.30 -22.88 -32.43
N GLY A 19 15.66 -23.75 -31.64
CA GLY A 19 16.28 -24.71 -30.71
C GLY A 19 17.30 -24.25 -29.65
N ASN A 20 17.58 -22.97 -29.51
CA ASN A 20 18.59 -22.46 -28.60
C ASN A 20 17.87 -21.84 -27.40
N THR A 21 18.25 -22.33 -26.21
CA THR A 21 17.86 -21.80 -24.91
C THR A 21 17.59 -20.31 -24.98
N VAL A 22 16.35 -19.92 -24.72
CA VAL A 22 15.97 -18.52 -24.49
C VAL A 22 16.86 -18.06 -23.36
N THR A 23 17.98 -17.40 -23.67
CA THR A 23 18.71 -16.66 -22.66
C THR A 23 17.69 -15.65 -22.16
N PRO A 24 17.31 -15.70 -20.87
CA PRO A 24 16.41 -14.70 -20.33
C PRO A 24 16.99 -13.36 -20.73
N PHE A 25 16.19 -12.49 -21.32
CA PHE A 25 16.60 -11.11 -21.52
C PHE A 25 17.09 -10.62 -20.16
N ASP A 26 18.40 -10.40 -20.02
CA ASP A 26 18.98 -9.81 -18.83
C ASP A 26 18.62 -8.33 -18.89
N TYR A 27 17.35 -8.05 -18.58
CA TYR A 27 16.90 -6.72 -18.26
C TYR A 27 17.54 -6.37 -16.92
N GLY A 28 18.83 -6.00 -16.94
CA GLY A 28 19.45 -5.32 -15.81
C GLY A 28 18.49 -4.24 -15.27
N THR A 29 18.51 -3.97 -13.98
CA THR A 29 17.42 -3.29 -13.23
C THR A 29 16.68 -2.22 -14.06
N CYS A 30 15.55 -2.59 -14.68
CA CYS A 30 14.78 -1.65 -15.48
C CYS A 30 14.37 -0.47 -14.59
N PRO A 31 14.57 0.78 -15.02
CA PRO A 31 14.09 1.95 -14.28
C PRO A 31 12.60 1.86 -13.92
N CYS A 32 11.82 1.18 -14.75
CA CYS A 32 10.41 0.86 -14.51
C CYS A 32 10.20 -0.02 -13.26
N HIS A 33 11.00 -1.07 -13.07
CA HIS A 33 10.96 -1.93 -11.89
C HIS A 33 11.36 -1.17 -10.62
N ALA A 34 12.40 -0.34 -10.71
CA ALA A 34 12.82 0.51 -9.58
C ALA A 34 11.73 1.51 -9.17
N ALA A 35 11.03 2.11 -10.14
CA ALA A 35 9.92 3.03 -9.88
C ALA A 35 8.74 2.31 -9.20
N VAL A 36 8.36 1.11 -9.68
CA VAL A 36 7.30 0.31 -9.05
C VAL A 36 7.68 -0.11 -7.62
N GLN A 37 8.93 -0.54 -7.40
CA GLN A 37 9.39 -0.92 -6.07
C GLN A 37 9.34 0.26 -5.09
N ARG A 38 9.77 1.46 -5.52
CA ARG A 38 9.67 2.67 -4.70
C ARG A 38 8.23 3.01 -4.34
N SER A 39 7.30 2.89 -5.28
CA SER A 39 5.88 3.10 -5.01
C SER A 39 5.33 2.08 -4.00
N ARG A 40 5.73 0.82 -4.10
CA ARG A 40 5.37 -0.23 -3.14
C ARG A 40 5.89 0.09 -1.74
N ASP A 41 7.13 0.52 -1.62
CA ASP A 41 7.73 0.87 -0.32
C ASP A 41 6.97 2.04 0.33
N LEU A 42 6.65 3.09 -0.45
CA LEU A 42 5.88 4.25 0.04
C LEU A 42 4.49 3.85 0.54
N VAL A 43 3.77 3.02 -0.20
CA VAL A 43 2.44 2.58 0.24
C VAL A 43 2.53 1.60 1.42
N SER A 44 3.57 0.77 1.50
CA SER A 44 3.81 -0.07 2.68
C SER A 44 4.04 0.77 3.93
N VAL A 45 4.83 1.85 3.83
CA VAL A 45 5.02 2.81 4.93
C VAL A 45 3.69 3.47 5.31
N GLN A 46 2.91 3.91 4.32
CA GLN A 46 1.61 4.52 4.57
C GLN A 46 0.64 3.55 5.25
N ARG A 47 0.62 2.27 4.83
CA ARG A 47 -0.17 1.21 5.47
C ARG A 47 0.23 1.04 6.94
N ALA A 48 1.52 0.93 7.21
CA ALA A 48 2.02 0.79 8.59
C ALA A 48 1.61 1.98 9.47
N ALA A 49 1.71 3.20 8.94
CA ALA A 49 1.27 4.42 9.63
C ALA A 49 -0.24 4.39 9.93
N THR A 50 -1.07 3.98 8.96
CA THR A 50 -2.52 3.85 9.16
C THR A 50 -2.88 2.83 10.24
N LEU A 51 -2.19 1.67 10.27
CA LEU A 51 -2.39 0.65 11.29
C LEU A 51 -2.06 1.19 12.68
N ALA A 52 -0.90 1.83 12.82
CA ALA A 52 -0.48 2.45 14.09
C ALA A 52 -1.48 3.52 14.56
N GLN A 53 -2.04 4.30 13.64
CA GLN A 53 -3.07 5.30 13.96
C GLN A 53 -4.39 4.66 14.42
N SER A 54 -4.78 3.53 13.82
CA SER A 54 -5.96 2.78 14.26
C SER A 54 -5.76 2.25 15.69
N ASP A 55 -4.59 1.69 16.00
CA ASP A 55 -4.25 1.22 17.35
C ASP A 55 -4.28 2.36 18.37
N GLN A 56 -3.72 3.52 18.03
CA GLN A 56 -3.79 4.71 18.90
C GLN A 56 -5.23 5.16 19.17
N THR A 57 -6.11 5.01 18.18
CA THR A 57 -7.52 5.35 18.34
C THR A 57 -8.23 4.38 19.28
N ALA A 58 -7.91 3.08 19.21
CA ALA A 58 -8.39 2.08 20.16
C ALA A 58 -7.89 2.36 21.60
N VAL A 59 -6.62 2.74 21.74
CA VAL A 59 -6.05 3.17 23.03
C VAL A 59 -6.78 4.41 23.56
N ALA A 60 -7.11 5.38 22.71
CA ALA A 60 -7.85 6.57 23.12
C ALA A 60 -9.26 6.22 23.64
N VAL A 61 -9.96 5.27 23.00
CA VAL A 61 -11.25 4.75 23.49
C VAL A 61 -11.10 4.14 24.88
N ASN A 62 -10.09 3.30 25.09
CA ASN A 62 -9.84 2.66 26.39
C ASN A 62 -9.49 3.71 27.47
N ARG A 63 -8.65 4.70 27.15
CA ARG A 63 -8.33 5.79 28.08
C ARG A 63 -9.57 6.60 28.45
N SER A 64 -10.45 6.85 27.47
CA SER A 64 -11.72 7.56 27.67
C SER A 64 -12.69 6.85 28.61
N SER A 65 -12.73 5.51 28.63
CA SER A 65 -13.56 4.77 29.60
C SER A 65 -13.05 4.90 31.04
N ASN A 66 -11.77 5.20 31.24
CA ASN A 66 -11.17 5.37 32.58
C ASN A 66 -11.32 6.79 33.15
N ILE A 67 -11.79 7.76 32.36
CA ILE A 67 -12.02 9.12 32.84
C ILE A 67 -13.28 9.13 33.70
N VAL A 68 -13.16 9.54 34.97
CA VAL A 68 -14.28 9.72 35.90
C VAL A 68 -15.07 10.98 35.51
N TRP A 69 -15.87 10.84 34.44
CA TRP A 69 -16.75 11.87 33.90
C TRP A 69 -18.06 11.22 33.44
N THR A 70 -19.19 11.70 33.99
CA THR A 70 -20.52 11.09 33.82
C THR A 70 -21.54 12.10 33.29
N GLY A 71 -22.67 11.57 32.81
CA GLY A 71 -23.77 12.34 32.24
C GLY A 71 -23.80 12.34 30.71
N LYS A 72 -24.87 12.90 30.13
CA LYS A 72 -25.17 12.82 28.69
C LYS A 72 -24.04 13.31 27.78
N ALA A 73 -23.31 14.33 28.19
CA ALA A 73 -22.17 14.86 27.44
C ALA A 73 -21.01 13.84 27.39
N ALA A 74 -20.76 13.16 28.51
CA ALA A 74 -19.73 12.12 28.60
C ALA A 74 -20.12 10.89 27.75
N ASP A 75 -21.40 10.50 27.77
CA ASP A 75 -21.92 9.41 26.93
C ASP A 75 -21.81 9.74 25.45
N LEU A 76 -22.17 10.96 25.05
CA LEU A 76 -22.03 11.44 23.68
C LEU A 76 -20.56 11.44 23.25
N PHE A 77 -19.64 11.91 24.10
CA PHE A 77 -18.21 11.89 23.82
C PHE A 77 -17.70 10.47 23.56
N ARG A 78 -18.00 9.52 24.46
CA ARG A 78 -17.59 8.11 24.32
C ARG A 78 -18.20 7.47 23.08
N SER A 79 -19.47 7.76 22.78
CA SER A 79 -20.14 7.29 21.57
C SER A 79 -19.46 7.80 20.30
N ARG A 80 -19.14 9.11 20.24
CA ARG A 80 -18.44 9.71 19.11
C ARG A 80 -17.05 9.12 18.94
N LEU A 81 -16.31 8.95 20.03
CA LEU A 81 -14.96 8.38 20.03
C LEU A 81 -14.97 6.91 19.57
N SER A 82 -15.91 6.11 20.06
CA SER A 82 -16.10 4.71 19.62
C SER A 82 -16.42 4.64 18.13
N ARG A 83 -17.31 5.51 17.62
CA ARG A 83 -17.61 5.57 16.19
C ARG A 83 -16.37 5.94 15.35
N THR A 84 -15.55 6.89 15.82
CA THR A 84 -14.28 7.22 15.16
C THR A 84 -13.32 6.03 15.15
N ALA A 85 -13.22 5.28 16.25
CA ALA A 85 -12.41 4.06 16.30
C ALA A 85 -12.89 3.01 15.29
N GLN A 86 -14.20 2.82 15.15
CA GLN A 86 -14.78 1.92 14.15
C GLN A 86 -14.41 2.35 12.73
N TYR A 87 -14.51 3.64 12.39
CA TYR A 87 -14.07 4.13 11.08
C TYR A 87 -12.57 3.94 10.86
N SER A 88 -11.74 4.16 11.89
CA SER A 88 -10.30 3.91 11.79
C SER A 88 -9.97 2.45 11.54
N ALA A 89 -10.71 1.53 12.17
CA ALA A 89 -10.54 0.08 11.99
C ALA A 89 -10.99 -0.36 10.58
N SER A 90 -12.09 0.19 10.07
CA SER A 90 -12.52 -0.03 8.68
C SER A 90 -11.45 0.44 7.70
N LEU A 91 -10.90 1.65 7.89
CA LEU A 91 -9.83 2.17 7.05
C LEU A 91 -8.59 1.27 7.06
N ALA A 92 -8.19 0.78 8.23
CA ALA A 92 -7.10 -0.17 8.36
C ALA A 92 -7.36 -1.48 7.57
N GLN A 93 -8.59 -2.00 7.63
CA GLN A 93 -9.00 -3.18 6.86
C GLN A 93 -9.03 -2.92 5.34
N ASP A 94 -9.50 -1.75 4.92
CA ASP A 94 -9.51 -1.37 3.50
C ASP A 94 -8.09 -1.22 2.95
N MET A 95 -7.17 -0.64 3.73
CA MET A 95 -5.75 -0.55 3.40
C MET A 95 -5.07 -1.91 3.33
N GLU A 96 -5.39 -2.81 4.26
CA GLU A 96 -4.90 -4.19 4.23
C GLU A 96 -5.38 -4.92 2.98
N THR A 97 -6.68 -4.81 2.68
CA THR A 97 -7.29 -5.42 1.50
C THR A 97 -6.69 -4.88 0.21
N THR A 98 -6.54 -3.56 0.11
CA THR A 98 -5.92 -2.91 -1.06
C THR A 98 -4.47 -3.36 -1.24
N HIS A 99 -3.68 -3.41 -0.16
CA HIS A 99 -2.30 -3.88 -0.21
C HIS A 99 -2.23 -5.35 -0.67
N ARG A 100 -3.13 -6.21 -0.19
CA ARG A 100 -3.23 -7.61 -0.66
C ARG A 100 -3.64 -7.71 -2.12
N LEU A 101 -4.58 -6.91 -2.59
CA LEU A 101 -4.98 -6.93 -4.01
C LEU A 101 -3.87 -6.40 -4.92
N ALA A 102 -3.11 -5.39 -4.47
CA ALA A 102 -2.07 -4.74 -5.26
C ALA A 102 -0.76 -5.54 -5.34
N TRP A 103 -0.36 -6.20 -4.24
CA TRP A 103 0.93 -6.91 -4.15
C TRP A 103 0.85 -8.30 -3.53
N GLY A 104 -0.32 -8.72 -3.06
CA GLY A 104 -0.57 -10.11 -2.73
C GLY A 104 -0.81 -10.87 -4.03
N SER A 105 0.27 -11.30 -4.68
CA SER A 105 0.20 -12.32 -5.71
C SER A 105 1.42 -13.23 -5.65
N SER A 106 1.17 -14.50 -5.30
CA SER A 106 1.85 -15.71 -5.79
C SER A 106 1.30 -16.92 -5.06
#